data_AF-A0AAC9J8D6-F1
#
_entry.id   AF-A0AAC9J8D6-F1
#
_cell.length_a   1.000
_cell.length_b   1.000
_cell.length_c   1.000
_cell.angle_alpha   90.00
_cell.angle_beta   90.00
_cell.angle_gamma   90.00
#
_symmetry.space_group_name_H-M   'P 1'
#
loop_
_entity.id
_entity.type
_entity.pdbx_description
1 polymer ?
#
loop_
_entity_poly.entity_id
_entity_poly.type
_entity_poly.pdbx_seq_one_letter_code
_entity_poly.pdbx_strand_id
1 'polypeptide(L)'
;MKTIRLNSHRLALKYGFLLLILSVQAFSTNASEHEHSPNHISLFIGHTDFSEHGNGETVGIDYEYRVSPLLGLGSVVEYAFGSLDALTVLAVADIHLTDQFIIQVGPGYEYTSEHEFFVSRLGALYEFRYSGYTFSPQFHFDYHEGVGSSKVAGLAVGFDF
;
A
#
# COMPACT_ATOMS: atom_id res chain seq x y z
N MET A 1 9.41 14.25 -44.23
CA MET A 1 9.91 14.46 -42.86
C MET A 1 8.88 13.85 -41.90
N LYS A 2 9.18 12.71 -41.25
CA LYS A 2 8.29 12.04 -40.28
C LYS A 2 8.63 12.56 -38.89
N THR A 3 7.69 13.24 -38.24
CA THR A 3 7.83 13.72 -36.86
C THR A 3 7.63 12.54 -35.92
N ILE A 4 8.70 12.12 -35.25
CA ILE A 4 8.64 11.11 -34.18
C ILE A 4 8.09 11.81 -32.94
N ARG A 5 6.82 11.56 -32.60
CA ARG A 5 6.28 11.90 -31.27
C ARG A 5 6.87 10.90 -30.27
N LEU A 6 7.88 11.32 -29.52
CA LEU A 6 8.32 10.59 -28.33
C LEU A 6 7.23 10.67 -27.26
N ASN A 7 6.80 9.50 -26.79
CA ASN A 7 5.78 9.34 -25.76
C ASN A 7 6.40 9.63 -24.39
N SER A 8 6.44 10.90 -24.00
CA SER A 8 7.11 11.44 -22.79
C SER A 8 6.66 10.78 -21.48
N HIS A 9 5.43 10.27 -21.40
CA HIS A 9 4.88 9.60 -20.22
C HIS A 9 5.60 8.29 -19.87
N ARG A 10 6.10 7.55 -20.88
CA ARG A 10 6.81 6.28 -20.63
C ARG A 10 8.26 6.47 -20.19
N LEU A 11 8.86 7.62 -20.47
CA LEU A 11 10.22 7.97 -20.05
C LEU A 11 10.22 8.44 -18.59
N ALA A 12 9.30 9.34 -18.22
CA ALA A 12 9.17 9.84 -16.86
C ALA A 12 8.92 8.73 -15.82
N LEU A 13 8.08 7.75 -16.17
CA LEU A 13 7.78 6.60 -15.30
C LEU A 13 9.00 5.70 -15.06
N LYS A 14 9.86 5.49 -16.08
CA LYS A 14 11.07 4.67 -15.96
C LYS A 14 12.16 5.33 -15.11
N TYR A 15 12.35 6.65 -15.25
CA TYR A 15 13.36 7.38 -14.49
C TYR A 15 12.89 7.76 -13.08
N GLY A 16 11.58 7.96 -12.86
CA GLY A 16 11.00 8.16 -11.53
C GLY A 16 11.14 6.92 -10.65
N PHE A 17 10.90 5.73 -11.19
CA PHE A 17 11.09 4.46 -10.48
C PHE A 17 12.56 4.22 -10.09
N LEU A 18 13.51 4.61 -10.96
CA LEU A 18 14.94 4.49 -10.69
C LEU A 18 15.41 5.45 -9.58
N LEU A 19 14.86 6.68 -9.54
CA LEU A 19 15.18 7.66 -8.49
C LEU A 19 14.62 7.25 -7.12
N LEU A 20 13.44 6.63 -7.09
CA LEU A 20 12.83 6.11 -5.85
C LEU A 20 13.70 5.01 -5.22
N ILE A 21 14.21 4.07 -6.04
CA ILE A 21 15.09 2.98 -5.58
C ILE A 21 16.41 3.54 -5.02
N LEU A 22 16.95 4.61 -5.61
CA LEU A 22 18.18 5.26 -5.16
C LEU A 22 18.02 6.00 -3.82
N SER A 23 16.84 6.56 -3.53
CA SER A 23 16.59 7.20 -2.23
C SER A 23 16.46 6.21 -1.06
N VAL A 24 15.95 4.99 -1.30
CA VAL A 24 15.80 3.95 -0.27
C VAL A 24 17.17 3.48 0.27
N GLN A 25 18.22 3.55 -0.54
CA GLN A 25 19.58 3.16 -0.14
C GLN A 25 20.25 4.18 0.80
N ALA A 26 19.80 5.44 0.81
CA ALA A 26 20.44 6.50 1.60
C ALA A 26 20.09 6.44 3.10
N PHE A 27 19.00 5.76 3.47
CA PHE A 27 18.54 5.65 4.86
C PHE A 27 19.09 4.43 5.61
N SER A 28 19.67 3.44 4.92
CA SER A 28 20.06 2.14 5.52
C SER A 28 21.52 2.06 6.02
N THR A 29 22.12 3.17 6.47
CA THR A 29 23.55 3.20 6.88
C THR A 29 23.83 2.89 8.35
N ASN A 30 22.86 2.49 9.19
CA ASN A 30 23.16 2.11 10.58
C ASN A 30 22.34 0.90 11.06
N ALA A 31 22.62 -0.29 10.52
CA ALA A 31 22.11 -1.54 11.08
C ALA A 31 22.99 -2.00 12.25
N SER A 32 22.86 -1.33 13.40
CA SER A 32 23.15 -1.95 14.71
C SER A 32 21.87 -2.63 15.21
N GLU A 33 21.99 -3.78 15.88
CA GLU A 33 20.88 -4.43 16.60
C GLU A 33 20.02 -3.37 17.30
N HIS A 34 18.82 -3.09 16.78
CA HIS A 34 17.94 -2.07 17.31
C HIS A 34 16.61 -2.72 17.66
N GLU A 35 16.13 -2.41 18.86
CA GLU A 35 14.71 -2.52 19.22
C GLU A 35 13.86 -2.07 18.03
N HIS A 36 12.79 -2.81 17.76
CA HIS A 36 11.87 -2.48 16.68
C HIS A 36 11.43 -1.03 16.87
N SER A 37 11.72 -0.17 15.89
CA SER A 37 11.18 1.18 15.96
C SER A 37 9.66 1.10 15.91
N PRO A 38 8.94 1.93 16.67
CA PRO A 38 7.49 1.92 16.59
C PRO A 38 6.96 2.41 15.23
N ASN A 39 7.73 3.13 14.42
CA ASN A 39 7.26 3.57 13.12
C ASN A 39 7.64 2.57 12.03
N HIS A 40 6.65 2.17 11.23
CA HIS A 40 6.81 1.36 10.03
C HIS A 40 6.20 2.09 8.84
N ILE A 41 6.90 2.11 7.71
CA ILE A 41 6.35 2.61 6.44
C ILE A 41 6.62 1.60 5.34
N SER A 42 5.61 1.36 4.50
CA SER A 42 5.72 0.47 3.35
C SER A 42 5.12 1.05 2.09
N LEU A 43 5.69 0.66 0.95
CA LEU A 43 5.14 0.89 -0.38
C LEU A 43 4.45 -0.40 -0.84
N PHE A 44 3.17 -0.31 -1.18
CA PHE A 44 2.36 -1.39 -1.71
C PHE A 44 2.24 -1.29 -3.23
N ILE A 45 2.32 -2.44 -3.91
CA ILE A 45 1.98 -2.59 -5.33
C ILE A 45 1.12 -3.85 -5.47
N GLY A 46 -0.02 -3.74 -6.14
CA GLY A 46 -0.96 -4.84 -6.29
C GLY A 46 -1.98 -4.64 -7.39
N HIS A 47 -3.06 -5.41 -7.31
CA HIS A 47 -4.18 -5.39 -8.23
C HIS A 47 -5.49 -5.34 -7.44
N THR A 48 -6.39 -4.46 -7.82
CA THR A 48 -7.75 -4.33 -7.28
C THR A 48 -8.75 -4.87 -8.27
N ASP A 49 -9.59 -5.80 -7.82
CA ASP A 49 -10.75 -6.32 -8.55
C ASP A 49 -12.03 -5.89 -7.83
N PHE A 50 -12.81 -5.01 -8.46
CA PHE A 50 -14.13 -4.63 -7.97
C PHE A 50 -15.17 -5.24 -8.91
N SER A 51 -15.72 -6.37 -8.47
CA SER A 51 -16.68 -7.15 -9.26
C SER A 51 -17.81 -6.25 -9.77
N GLU A 52 -18.12 -6.36 -11.07
CA GLU A 52 -19.13 -5.56 -11.80
C GLU A 52 -18.77 -4.07 -12.04
N HIS A 53 -17.72 -3.54 -11.39
CA HIS A 53 -17.32 -2.13 -11.49
C HIS A 53 -15.94 -1.93 -12.16
N GLY A 54 -15.13 -2.99 -12.26
CA GLY A 54 -13.88 -3.02 -13.03
C GLY A 54 -12.67 -3.48 -12.22
N ASN A 55 -11.48 -3.30 -12.77
CA ASN A 55 -10.22 -3.65 -12.12
C ASN A 55 -9.09 -2.67 -12.45
N GLY A 56 -8.03 -2.75 -11.67
CA GLY A 56 -6.93 -1.80 -11.74
C GLY A 56 -5.66 -2.32 -11.11
N GLU A 57 -4.51 -1.87 -11.62
CA GLU A 57 -3.26 -1.94 -10.86
C GLU A 57 -3.32 -0.89 -9.75
N THR A 58 -2.80 -1.23 -8.57
CA THR A 58 -2.89 -0.40 -7.38
C THR A 58 -1.50 -0.14 -6.82
N VAL A 59 -1.24 1.11 -6.44
CA VAL A 59 -0.04 1.50 -5.69
C VAL A 59 -0.47 2.19 -4.41
N GLY A 60 0.23 1.96 -3.31
CA GLY A 60 -0.13 2.56 -2.04
C GLY A 60 1.04 2.80 -1.11
N ILE A 61 0.78 3.60 -0.09
CA ILE A 61 1.65 3.82 1.05
C ILE A 61 0.87 3.40 2.29
N ASP A 62 1.47 2.55 3.11
CA ASP A 62 0.96 2.18 4.42
C ASP A 62 1.94 2.71 5.48
N TYR A 63 1.42 3.45 6.44
CA TYR A 63 2.15 3.89 7.61
C TYR A 63 1.51 3.31 8.86
N GLU A 64 2.33 2.79 9.75
CA GLU A 64 1.90 2.20 11.01
C GLU A 64 2.78 2.70 12.17
N TYR A 65 2.13 3.01 13.28
CA TYR A 65 2.76 3.23 14.58
C TYR A 65 2.41 2.09 15.54
N ARG A 66 3.40 1.28 15.93
CA ARG A 66 3.30 0.19 16.91
C ARG A 66 3.04 0.76 18.31
N VAL A 67 1.80 0.65 18.77
CA VAL A 67 1.37 1.07 20.12
C VAL A 67 1.70 -0.01 21.15
N SER A 68 1.68 -1.28 20.75
CA SER A 68 2.05 -2.44 21.57
C SER A 68 2.49 -3.60 20.68
N PRO A 69 3.07 -4.69 21.23
CA PRO A 69 3.41 -5.87 20.45
C PRO A 69 2.24 -6.48 19.65
N LEU A 70 1.00 -6.28 20.12
CA LEU A 70 -0.20 -6.79 19.44
C LEU A 70 -0.84 -5.77 18.49
N LEU A 71 -0.64 -4.47 18.70
CA LEU A 71 -1.44 -3.43 18.05
C LEU A 71 -0.58 -2.33 17.46
N GLY A 72 -0.80 -2.02 16.19
CA GLY A 72 -0.40 -0.78 15.52
C GLY A 72 -1.60 0.02 15.07
N LEU A 73 -1.41 1.32 14.94
CA LEU A 73 -2.40 2.24 14.38
C LEU A 73 -1.76 3.02 13.26
N GLY A 74 -2.50 3.21 12.17
CA GLY A 74 -1.89 3.65 10.93
C GLY A 74 -2.85 4.32 9.96
N SER A 75 -2.32 4.57 8.77
CA SER A 75 -3.09 5.07 7.65
C SER A 75 -2.61 4.44 6.36
N VAL A 76 -3.55 4.09 5.49
CA VAL A 76 -3.27 3.61 4.14
C VAL A 76 -3.77 4.63 3.13
N VAL A 77 -2.95 4.91 2.12
CA VAL A 77 -3.34 5.69 0.94
C VAL A 77 -3.01 4.86 -0.29
N GLU A 78 -4.02 4.51 -1.08
CA GLU A 78 -3.90 3.69 -2.27
C GLU A 78 -4.51 4.39 -3.49
N TYR A 79 -3.91 4.22 -4.65
CA TYR A 79 -4.47 4.65 -5.92
C TYR A 79 -4.61 3.46 -6.86
N ALA A 80 -5.83 3.16 -7.28
CA ALA A 80 -6.16 2.13 -8.26
C ALA A 80 -6.29 2.77 -9.66
N PHE A 81 -5.36 2.41 -10.55
CA PHE A 81 -5.37 2.83 -11.96
C PHE A 81 -6.39 2.02 -12.79
N GLY A 82 -6.48 2.31 -14.08
CA GLY A 82 -7.28 1.52 -15.01
C GLY A 82 -8.73 1.99 -15.03
N SER A 83 -9.69 1.07 -14.97
CA SER A 83 -11.11 1.43 -15.03
C SER A 83 -11.64 2.00 -13.71
N LEU A 84 -10.93 1.77 -12.60
CA LEU A 84 -11.32 2.23 -11.27
C LEU A 84 -11.04 3.72 -11.08
N ASP A 85 -9.83 4.17 -11.44
CA ASP A 85 -9.36 5.56 -11.31
C ASP A 85 -9.75 6.17 -9.95
N ALA A 86 -9.35 5.48 -8.88
CA ALA A 86 -9.86 5.70 -7.54
C ALA A 86 -8.73 5.90 -6.53
N LEU A 87 -8.89 6.89 -5.64
CA LEU A 87 -8.01 7.14 -4.49
C LEU A 87 -8.70 6.66 -3.22
N THR A 88 -8.09 5.74 -2.49
CA THR A 88 -8.61 5.20 -1.22
C THR A 88 -7.73 5.67 -0.07
N VAL A 89 -8.36 6.23 0.97
CA VAL A 89 -7.69 6.73 2.18
C VAL A 89 -8.34 6.10 3.40
N LEU A 90 -7.57 5.37 4.20
CA LEU A 90 -8.04 4.60 5.35
C LEU A 90 -7.28 4.99 6.62
N ALA A 91 -7.96 4.99 7.76
CA ALA A 91 -7.34 4.88 9.06
C ALA A 91 -7.41 3.42 9.49
N VAL A 92 -6.29 2.82 9.89
CA VAL A 92 -6.20 1.37 10.10
C VAL A 92 -5.67 1.00 11.49
N ALA A 93 -6.06 -0.18 11.94
CA ALA A 93 -5.50 -0.88 13.07
C ALA A 93 -4.90 -2.21 12.59
N ASP A 94 -3.64 -2.41 12.92
CA ASP A 94 -2.87 -3.60 12.57
C ASP A 94 -2.73 -4.49 13.80
N ILE A 95 -3.36 -5.65 13.75
CA ILE A 95 -3.41 -6.62 14.83
C ILE A 95 -2.38 -7.72 14.53
N HIS A 96 -1.26 -7.67 15.24
CA HIS A 96 -0.12 -8.57 15.09
C HIS A 96 -0.37 -9.86 15.87
N LEU A 97 -0.93 -10.86 15.19
CA LEU A 97 -1.22 -12.16 15.78
C LEU A 97 0.05 -12.98 16.01
N THR A 98 1.04 -12.79 15.15
CA THR A 98 2.43 -13.25 15.32
C THR A 98 3.37 -12.16 14.81
N ASP A 99 4.68 -12.37 14.94
CA ASP A 99 5.72 -11.50 14.38
C ASP A 99 5.68 -11.39 12.83
N GLN A 100 4.86 -12.20 12.16
CA GLN A 100 4.70 -12.19 10.69
C GLN A 100 3.25 -11.99 10.26
N PHE A 101 2.29 -12.55 10.99
CA PHE A 101 0.89 -12.58 10.56
C PHE A 101 0.09 -11.44 11.20
N ILE A 102 -0.46 -10.58 10.35
CA ILE A 102 -1.13 -9.35 10.74
C ILE A 102 -2.52 -9.33 10.13
N ILE A 103 -3.51 -8.95 10.93
CA ILE A 103 -4.85 -8.60 10.45
C ILE A 103 -4.99 -7.08 10.48
N GLN A 104 -5.25 -6.48 9.32
CA GLN A 104 -5.48 -5.04 9.19
C GLN A 104 -6.98 -4.77 9.10
N VAL A 105 -7.49 -3.82 9.87
CA VAL A 105 -8.88 -3.38 9.77
C VAL A 105 -8.98 -1.87 9.84
N GLY A 106 -9.90 -1.26 9.11
CA GLY A 106 -10.00 0.19 9.16
C GLY A 106 -11.14 0.79 8.35
N PRO A 107 -11.74 1.89 8.82
CA PRO A 107 -12.63 2.70 8.01
C PRO A 107 -11.85 3.70 7.13
N GLY A 108 -12.50 4.17 6.08
CA GLY A 108 -11.93 5.14 5.16
C GLY A 108 -12.93 5.63 4.12
N TYR A 109 -12.40 6.30 3.11
CA TYR A 109 -13.15 6.76 1.96
C TYR A 109 -12.40 6.45 0.67
N GLU A 110 -13.15 6.09 -0.36
CA GLU A 110 -12.66 5.98 -1.73
C GLU A 110 -13.29 7.08 -2.59
N TYR A 111 -12.43 7.76 -3.32
CA TYR A 111 -12.76 8.89 -4.17
C TYR A 111 -12.53 8.52 -5.62
N THR A 112 -13.60 8.61 -6.41
CA THR A 112 -13.54 8.53 -7.88
C THR A 112 -13.81 9.92 -8.45
N SER A 113 -13.75 10.06 -9.78
CA SER A 113 -14.09 11.32 -10.45
C SER A 113 -15.56 11.76 -10.25
N GLU A 114 -16.46 10.81 -9.96
CA GLU A 114 -17.91 11.07 -9.89
C GLU A 114 -18.52 10.85 -8.50
N HIS A 115 -17.91 9.98 -7.68
CA HIS A 115 -18.50 9.49 -6.44
C HIS A 115 -17.48 9.39 -5.30
N GLU A 116 -18.00 9.52 -4.09
CA GLU A 116 -17.31 9.23 -2.83
C GLU A 116 -18.02 8.06 -2.15
N PHE A 117 -17.25 7.07 -1.70
CA PHE A 117 -17.77 5.89 -1.00
C PHE A 117 -17.13 5.77 0.37
N PHE A 118 -17.94 5.53 1.39
CA PHE A 118 -17.41 5.04 2.66
C PHE A 118 -16.91 3.60 2.46
N VAL A 119 -15.70 3.34 2.95
CA VAL A 119 -15.02 2.05 2.82
C VAL A 119 -14.67 1.49 4.20
N SER A 120 -14.88 0.20 4.37
CA SER A 120 -14.29 -0.56 5.49
C SER A 120 -13.43 -1.69 4.97
N ARG A 121 -12.17 -1.74 5.42
CA ARG A 121 -11.18 -2.75 5.04
C ARG A 121 -11.08 -3.87 6.06
N LEU A 122 -10.95 -5.08 5.56
CA LEU A 122 -10.40 -6.25 6.26
C LEU A 122 -9.24 -6.81 5.46
N GLY A 123 -8.06 -6.85 6.05
CA GLY A 123 -6.82 -7.27 5.44
C GLY A 123 -6.11 -8.39 6.18
N ALA A 124 -5.41 -9.23 5.44
CA ALA A 124 -4.46 -10.21 5.95
C ALA A 124 -3.10 -9.98 5.30
N LEU A 125 -2.07 -9.79 6.12
CA LEU A 125 -0.71 -9.50 5.71
C LEU A 125 0.21 -10.57 6.30
N TYR A 126 1.24 -10.96 5.54
CA TYR A 126 2.28 -11.87 6.03
C TYR A 126 3.66 -11.26 5.81
N GLU A 127 4.27 -10.72 6.85
CA GLU A 127 5.50 -9.93 6.79
C GLU A 127 6.76 -10.77 7.00
N PHE A 128 7.69 -10.70 6.05
CA PHE A 128 9.05 -11.22 6.16
C PHE A 128 10.02 -10.08 6.39
N ARG A 129 10.99 -10.28 7.29
CA ARG A 129 12.03 -9.28 7.61
C ARG A 129 13.39 -9.74 7.11
N TYR A 130 14.06 -8.91 6.33
CA TYR A 130 15.40 -9.19 5.82
C TYR A 130 16.23 -7.92 5.68
N SER A 131 17.37 -7.86 6.38
CA SER A 131 18.36 -6.79 6.28
C SER A 131 17.80 -5.37 6.53
N GLY A 132 16.89 -5.22 7.50
CA GLY A 132 16.28 -3.92 7.83
C GLY A 132 15.08 -3.54 6.96
N TYR A 133 14.71 -4.38 6.00
CA TYR A 133 13.52 -4.23 5.17
C TYR A 133 12.47 -5.27 5.52
N THR A 134 11.22 -4.93 5.24
CA THR A 134 10.08 -5.84 5.29
C THR A 134 9.56 -6.13 3.88
N PHE A 135 9.08 -7.34 3.67
CA PHE A 135 8.40 -7.78 2.46
C PHE A 135 7.11 -8.45 2.89
N SER A 136 5.97 -7.98 2.41
CA SER A 136 4.67 -8.45 2.90
C SER A 136 3.72 -8.71 1.76
N PRO A 137 3.43 -9.96 1.36
CA PRO A 137 2.23 -10.27 0.60
C PRO A 137 1.00 -9.86 1.41
N GLN A 138 0.09 -9.13 0.76
CA GLN A 138 -1.12 -8.60 1.37
C GLN A 138 -2.35 -8.96 0.56
N PHE A 139 -3.44 -9.24 1.26
CA PHE A 139 -4.77 -9.42 0.68
C PHE A 139 -5.78 -8.61 1.49
N HIS A 140 -6.50 -7.73 0.82
CA HIS A 140 -7.52 -6.88 1.41
C HIS A 140 -8.89 -7.14 0.77
N PHE A 141 -9.92 -7.05 1.60
CA PHE A 141 -11.31 -7.02 1.21
C PHE A 141 -11.90 -5.69 1.67
N ASP A 142 -12.29 -4.87 0.71
CA ASP A 142 -12.84 -3.54 0.96
C ASP A 142 -14.33 -3.58 0.67
N TYR A 143 -15.13 -3.28 1.68
CA TYR A 143 -16.56 -3.11 1.52
C TYR A 143 -16.89 -1.64 1.28
N HIS A 144 -17.56 -1.36 0.16
CA HIS A 144 -18.02 -0.03 -0.26
C HIS A 144 -19.51 0.09 0.03
N GLU A 145 -19.86 1.04 0.90
CA GLU A 145 -21.24 1.17 1.38
C GLU A 145 -22.23 1.36 0.22
N GLY A 146 -23.17 0.43 0.07
CA GLY A 146 -24.25 0.50 -0.90
C GLY A 146 -23.89 0.10 -2.34
N VAL A 147 -22.63 -0.26 -2.61
CA VAL A 147 -22.16 -0.55 -3.98
C VAL A 147 -21.60 -1.96 -4.13
N GLY A 148 -20.93 -2.49 -3.12
CA GLY A 148 -20.41 -3.85 -3.17
C GLY A 148 -19.08 -3.98 -2.45
N SER A 149 -18.18 -4.80 -2.98
CA SER A 149 -16.87 -4.98 -2.38
C SER A 149 -15.79 -5.24 -3.43
N SER A 150 -14.60 -4.73 -3.16
CA SER A 150 -13.41 -4.97 -3.95
C SER A 150 -12.43 -5.90 -3.20
N LYS A 151 -11.57 -6.55 -3.98
CA LYS A 151 -10.47 -7.37 -3.47
C LYS A 151 -9.17 -6.77 -3.95
N VAL A 152 -8.24 -6.51 -3.03
CA VAL A 152 -6.91 -5.97 -3.34
C VAL A 152 -5.88 -7.02 -2.98
N ALA A 153 -4.99 -7.37 -3.90
CA ALA A 153 -3.94 -8.34 -3.65
C ALA A 153 -2.61 -7.84 -4.18
N GLY A 154 -1.53 -7.95 -3.40
CA GLY A 154 -0.24 -7.42 -3.83
C GLY A 154 0.90 -7.73 -2.88
N LEU A 155 1.98 -6.97 -3.04
CA LEU A 155 3.20 -7.05 -2.26
C LEU A 155 3.57 -5.66 -1.75
N ALA A 156 3.87 -5.55 -0.47
CA ALA A 156 4.46 -4.36 0.13
C ALA A 156 5.95 -4.57 0.44
N VAL A 157 6.72 -3.49 0.35
CA VAL A 157 8.11 -3.40 0.80
C VAL A 157 8.24 -2.21 1.73
N GLY A 158 8.74 -2.44 2.95
CA GLY A 158 8.82 -1.41 3.98
C GLY A 158 10.11 -1.45 4.80
N PHE A 159 10.18 -0.58 5.79
CA PHE A 159 11.25 -0.51 6.79
C PHE A 159 10.76 0.21 8.05
N ASP A 160 11.43 -0.03 9.18
CA ASP A 160 11.16 0.68 10.43
C ASP A 160 12.14 1.85 10.61
N PHE A 161 11.74 2.93 11.30
CA PHE A 161 12.59 4.12 11.53
C PHE A 161 12.29 4.91 12.81
#